data_AF-A0A9D4GZ86-F1
#
_entry.id   AF-A0A9D4GZ86-F1
#
_cell.length_a   1.000
_cell.length_b   1.000
_cell.length_c   1.000
_cell.angle_alpha   90.00
_cell.angle_beta   90.00
_cell.angle_gamma   90.00
#
_symmetry.space_group_name_H-M   'P 1'
#
loop_
_entity.id
_entity.type
_entity.pdbx_description
1 polymer ?
#
loop_
_entity_poly.entity_id
_entity_poly.type
_entity_poly.pdbx_seq_one_letter_code
_entity_poly.pdbx_strand_id
1 'polypeptide(L)'
;MYLDTNAALNSTVRKQNVFTYIRYIRWGRKACPNITTTSLVYTGQAASGHYGQPGSAEYLCLPNDPQFYDVESAEQGARSLIYGSEYETPTTAFTTLNSMEVPCALCLSRGKTTIMIPARTSCYSGWTLECRGYLMSSEASQPGKNYVCMDINAEALDASHGNLDQALFYLVEGRCSALKCPPYVH
;
A
#
# COMPACT_ATOMS: atom_id res chain seq x y z
N MET A 1 -17.41 2.69 8.45
CA MET A 1 -16.21 3.48 8.09
C MET A 1 -16.65 4.49 7.06
N TYR A 2 -16.36 5.77 7.29
CA TYR A 2 -16.72 6.85 6.36
C TYR A 2 -15.46 7.34 5.65
N LEU A 3 -15.59 7.74 4.39
CA LEU A 3 -14.55 8.45 3.66
C LEU A 3 -14.86 9.94 3.78
N ASP A 4 -14.07 10.67 4.56
CA ASP A 4 -14.11 12.13 4.55
C ASP A 4 -12.68 12.66 4.51
N THR A 5 -12.20 12.96 3.30
CA THR A 5 -11.62 14.24 2.90
C THR A 5 -10.86 14.09 1.58
N ASN A 6 -11.40 14.71 0.52
CA ASN A 6 -10.53 15.24 -0.53
C ASN A 6 -9.84 16.49 0.05
N ALA A 7 -8.77 16.28 0.82
CA ALA A 7 -8.00 17.38 1.37
C ALA A 7 -7.09 17.97 0.29
N ALA A 8 -7.25 19.26 -0.01
CA ALA A 8 -6.29 20.04 -0.77
C ALA A 8 -5.32 20.73 0.19
N LEU A 9 -4.03 20.75 -0.14
CA LEU A 9 -3.07 21.58 0.59
C LEU A 9 -3.43 23.06 0.41
N ASN A 10 -3.76 23.75 1.50
CA ASN A 10 -3.97 25.21 1.48
C ASN A 10 -2.62 25.91 1.31
N SER A 11 -2.31 26.38 0.11
CA SER A 11 -1.15 27.25 -0.12
C SER A 11 -1.57 28.72 0.10
N THR A 12 -1.08 29.35 1.16
CA THR A 12 -1.22 30.80 1.36
C THR A 12 -0.32 31.51 0.35
N VAL A 13 -0.89 32.11 -0.69
CA VAL A 13 -0.15 32.76 -1.77
C VAL A 13 0.62 33.98 -1.24
N ARG A 14 1.94 33.82 -1.02
CA ARG A 14 2.94 34.88 -1.26
C ARG A 14 3.89 34.33 -2.31
N LYS A 15 4.31 35.16 -3.28
CA LYS A 15 5.22 34.81 -4.39
C LYS A 15 6.35 33.88 -3.92
N GLN A 16 6.15 32.59 -4.08
CA GLN A 16 7.13 31.53 -3.84
C GLN A 16 6.97 30.52 -4.98
N ASN A 17 8.08 29.90 -5.37
CA ASN A 17 8.12 28.87 -6.40
C ASN A 17 6.97 27.87 -6.18
N VAL A 18 5.99 27.87 -7.08
CA VAL A 18 4.83 26.96 -6.99
C VAL A 18 5.33 25.55 -7.29
N PHE A 19 5.55 24.76 -6.25
CA PHE A 19 5.85 23.34 -6.41
C PHE A 19 4.55 22.57 -6.59
N THR A 20 4.49 21.73 -7.63
CA THR A 20 3.45 20.69 -7.73
C THR A 20 3.85 19.55 -6.80
N TYR A 21 2.86 18.99 -6.10
CA TYR A 21 3.05 17.84 -5.23
C TYR A 21 2.20 16.68 -5.71
N ILE A 22 2.71 15.47 -5.51
CA ILE A 22 2.01 14.21 -5.71
C ILE A 22 1.89 13.46 -4.41
N ARG A 23 0.83 12.66 -4.30
CA ARG A 23 0.63 11.72 -3.20
C ARG A 23 0.92 10.29 -3.66
N TYR A 24 1.54 9.50 -2.80
CA TYR A 24 1.63 8.05 -2.98
C TYR A 24 1.65 7.35 -1.62
N ILE A 25 1.22 6.09 -1.61
CA ILE A 25 1.31 5.24 -0.42
C ILE A 25 2.59 4.43 -0.52
N ARG A 26 3.38 4.46 0.54
CA ARG A 26 4.54 3.57 0.71
C ARG A 26 4.10 2.37 1.54
N TRP A 27 3.85 1.26 0.86
CA TRP A 27 3.42 0.01 1.50
C TRP A 27 4.58 -0.69 2.21
N GLY A 28 4.28 -1.22 3.39
CA GLY A 28 5.23 -1.94 4.23
C GLY A 28 6.18 -1.05 5.03
N ARG A 29 5.95 0.27 5.11
CA ARG A 29 6.83 1.19 5.85
C ARG A 29 6.00 2.13 6.72
N LYS A 30 6.51 2.45 7.92
CA LYS A 30 5.88 3.43 8.81
C LYS A 30 6.24 4.88 8.49
N ALA A 31 7.17 5.12 7.56
CA ALA A 31 7.67 6.46 7.22
C ALA A 31 7.95 6.64 5.72
N CYS A 32 7.94 7.89 5.26
CA CYS A 32 8.36 8.25 3.90
C CYS A 32 9.90 8.20 3.74
N PRO A 33 10.43 8.14 2.51
CA PRO A 33 11.87 8.23 2.28
C PRO A 33 12.43 9.52 2.88
N ASN A 34 13.59 9.43 3.54
CA ASN A 34 14.24 10.58 4.15
C ASN A 34 15.01 11.40 3.10
N ILE A 35 14.26 12.08 2.24
CA ILE A 35 14.78 12.97 1.20
C ILE A 35 14.07 14.32 1.26
N THR A 36 14.76 15.40 0.90
CA THR A 36 14.28 16.78 1.09
C THR A 36 13.04 17.14 0.27
N THR A 37 12.70 16.33 -0.73
CA THR A 37 11.56 16.54 -1.61
C THR A 37 10.28 15.84 -1.14
N THR A 38 10.36 15.00 -0.11
CA THR A 38 9.24 14.16 0.34
C THR A 38 8.95 14.40 1.81
N SER A 39 7.67 14.40 2.16
CA SER A 39 7.18 14.61 3.53
C SER A 39 6.10 13.59 3.86
N LEU A 40 6.02 13.21 5.14
CA LEU A 40 4.97 12.34 5.68
C LEU A 40 3.69 13.14 5.87
N VAL A 41 2.57 12.61 5.35
CA VAL A 41 1.23 13.12 5.68
C VAL A 41 0.72 12.42 6.93
N TYR A 42 0.66 11.09 6.90
CA TYR A 42 0.36 10.26 8.07
C TYR A 42 0.97 8.85 7.92
N THR A 43 1.07 8.17 9.05
CA THR A 43 1.45 6.76 9.17
C THR A 43 0.24 5.94 9.60
N GLY A 44 0.20 4.67 9.22
CA GLY A 44 -1.02 3.89 9.27
C GLY A 44 -0.83 2.38 9.13
N GLN A 45 -1.96 1.69 9.04
CA GLN A 45 -2.06 0.26 8.77
C GLN A 45 -2.69 0.02 7.40
N ALA A 46 -2.15 -0.95 6.67
CA ALA A 46 -2.77 -1.42 5.43
C ALA A 46 -4.03 -2.24 5.75
N ALA A 47 -5.07 -2.03 4.97
CA ALA A 47 -6.35 -2.69 5.15
C ALA A 47 -7.03 -3.00 3.82
N SER A 48 -7.85 -4.05 3.78
CA SER A 48 -8.73 -4.36 2.65
C SER A 48 -9.88 -5.27 3.10
N GLY A 49 -10.73 -5.70 2.16
CA GLY A 49 -11.70 -6.77 2.42
C GLY A 49 -11.01 -8.12 2.66
N HIS A 50 -11.66 -8.98 3.45
CA HIS A 50 -11.22 -10.34 3.78
C HIS A 50 -10.87 -11.15 2.52
N TYR A 51 -9.87 -12.02 2.61
CA TYR A 51 -9.33 -12.78 1.46
C TYR A 51 -10.38 -13.65 0.77
N GLY A 52 -11.43 -14.07 1.47
CA GLY A 52 -12.55 -14.84 0.93
C GLY A 52 -13.75 -14.02 0.44
N GLN A 53 -13.71 -12.69 0.50
CA GLN A 53 -14.88 -11.83 0.26
C GLN A 53 -14.67 -10.85 -0.91
N PRO A 54 -15.58 -10.79 -1.90
CA PRO A 54 -15.40 -9.99 -3.10
C PRO A 54 -15.74 -8.49 -2.94
N GLY A 55 -16.20 -8.06 -1.76
CA GLY A 55 -16.77 -6.72 -1.55
C GLY A 55 -15.80 -5.54 -1.70
N SER A 56 -14.49 -5.79 -1.83
CA SER A 56 -13.47 -4.75 -2.00
C SER A 56 -12.34 -5.24 -2.92
N ALA A 57 -11.83 -4.36 -3.79
CA ALA A 57 -10.76 -4.63 -4.75
C ALA A 57 -9.45 -3.86 -4.49
N GLU A 58 -9.43 -2.95 -3.49
CA GLU A 58 -8.29 -2.07 -3.24
C GLU A 58 -7.72 -2.25 -1.83
N TYR A 59 -6.42 -2.01 -1.70
CA TYR A 59 -5.79 -1.80 -0.41
C TYR A 59 -5.89 -0.32 -0.02
N LEU A 60 -6.21 -0.07 1.25
CA LEU A 60 -6.28 1.25 1.84
C LEU A 60 -5.17 1.41 2.89
N CYS A 61 -4.69 2.64 3.06
CA CYS A 61 -3.79 3.00 4.14
C CYS A 61 -4.59 3.78 5.19
N LEU A 62 -5.00 3.10 6.27
CA LEU A 62 -5.81 3.69 7.33
C LEU A 62 -4.91 4.43 8.32
N PRO A 63 -5.20 5.69 8.69
CA PRO A 63 -4.41 6.43 9.66
C PRO A 63 -4.52 5.80 11.06
N ASN A 64 -3.47 5.95 11.87
CA ASN A 64 -3.43 5.45 13.25
C ASN A 64 -4.34 6.24 14.23
N ASP A 65 -4.87 7.38 13.80
CA ASP A 65 -5.76 8.26 14.55
C ASP A 65 -7.14 8.43 13.85
N PRO A 66 -7.93 7.34 13.73
CA PRO A 66 -9.21 7.38 13.03
C PRO A 66 -10.24 8.28 13.75
N GLN A 67 -11.09 8.94 12.95
CA GLN A 67 -12.23 9.71 13.43
C GLN A 67 -13.54 9.06 12.96
N PHE A 68 -14.58 9.14 13.79
CA PHE A 68 -15.89 8.54 13.52
C PHE A 68 -16.99 9.60 13.72
N TYR A 69 -17.95 9.66 12.79
CA TYR A 69 -19.16 10.48 12.96
C TYR A 69 -20.16 9.75 13.85
N ASP A 70 -20.86 8.76 13.27
CA ASP A 70 -21.82 7.93 13.98
C ASP A 70 -21.20 6.56 14.28
N VAL A 71 -21.24 6.17 15.55
CA VAL A 71 -20.78 4.86 16.01
C VAL A 71 -22.01 4.00 16.31
N GLU A 72 -22.30 3.06 15.42
CA GLU A 72 -23.26 2.00 15.69
C GLU A 72 -22.52 0.75 16.17
N SER A 73 -22.88 0.26 17.36
CA SER A 73 -22.18 -0.86 18.02
C SER A 73 -22.61 -2.24 17.52
N ALA A 74 -23.60 -2.34 16.64
CA ALA A 74 -24.14 -3.61 16.15
C ALA A 74 -23.62 -3.92 14.74
N GLU A 75 -23.20 -5.17 14.52
CA GLU A 75 -22.93 -5.69 13.18
C GLU A 75 -24.22 -5.71 12.36
N GLN A 76 -24.15 -5.21 11.13
CA GLN A 76 -25.27 -5.24 10.19
C GLN A 76 -24.91 -6.12 9.00
N GLY A 77 -25.80 -7.06 8.66
CA GLY A 77 -25.54 -8.10 7.65
C GLY A 77 -25.43 -7.63 6.20
N ALA A 78 -25.66 -6.35 5.90
CA ALA A 78 -25.63 -5.80 4.54
C ALA A 78 -24.45 -4.84 4.27
N ARG A 79 -23.39 -4.89 5.09
CA ARG A 79 -22.23 -3.98 4.99
C ARG A 79 -21.04 -4.64 4.30
N SER A 80 -20.28 -3.84 3.55
CA SER A 80 -18.91 -4.22 3.18
C SER A 80 -18.01 -4.20 4.40
N LEU A 81 -17.09 -5.16 4.47
CA LEU A 81 -16.20 -5.36 5.60
C LEU A 81 -14.79 -4.93 5.23
N ILE A 82 -14.09 -4.35 6.20
CA ILE A 82 -12.69 -3.96 6.07
C ILE A 82 -11.93 -4.56 7.25
N TYR A 83 -10.76 -5.08 6.95
CA TYR A 83 -9.90 -5.82 7.86
C TYR A 83 -8.46 -5.33 7.71
N GLY A 84 -7.66 -5.55 8.75
CA GLY A 84 -6.22 -5.35 8.67
C GLY A 84 -5.60 -6.26 7.61
N SER A 85 -4.44 -5.88 7.10
CA SER A 85 -3.71 -6.69 6.13
C SER A 85 -2.47 -7.34 6.71
N GLU A 86 -2.15 -8.53 6.22
CA GLU A 86 -1.01 -9.34 6.65
C GLU A 86 -0.10 -9.70 5.46
N TYR A 87 1.18 -9.89 5.73
CA TYR A 87 2.08 -10.53 4.77
C TYR A 87 1.82 -12.03 4.75
N GLU A 88 1.60 -12.60 3.57
CA GLU A 88 1.54 -14.06 3.38
C GLU A 88 2.68 -14.48 2.44
N THR A 89 3.85 -14.65 3.05
CA THR A 89 5.15 -14.85 2.38
C THR A 89 5.98 -15.96 3.05
N PRO A 90 5.53 -17.23 3.01
CA PRO A 90 6.12 -18.30 3.82
C PRO A 90 7.48 -18.81 3.34
N THR A 91 7.82 -18.62 2.06
CA THR A 91 8.94 -19.34 1.42
C THR A 91 10.03 -18.44 0.84
N THR A 92 9.75 -17.17 0.57
CA THR A 92 10.67 -16.25 -0.10
C THR A 92 10.60 -14.85 0.53
N ALA A 93 11.08 -13.80 -0.14
CA ALA A 93 11.22 -12.44 0.40
C ALA A 93 10.15 -12.08 1.46
N PHE A 94 10.60 -11.49 2.58
CA PHE A 94 9.76 -11.20 3.75
C PHE A 94 9.34 -12.41 4.59
N THR A 95 10.06 -13.55 4.53
CA THR A 95 9.79 -14.72 5.39
C THR A 95 9.64 -14.38 6.89
N THR A 96 10.45 -13.47 7.42
CA THR A 96 10.39 -13.05 8.84
C THR A 96 9.18 -12.18 9.16
N LEU A 97 8.47 -11.68 8.15
CA LEU A 97 7.26 -10.88 8.29
C LEU A 97 5.99 -11.70 8.04
N ASN A 98 6.09 -13.01 7.75
CA ASN A 98 4.93 -13.84 7.49
C ASN A 98 3.91 -13.76 8.64
N SER A 99 2.64 -13.60 8.28
CA SER A 99 1.52 -13.41 9.20
C SER A 99 1.66 -12.18 10.13
N MET A 100 2.53 -11.24 9.78
CA MET A 100 2.60 -9.94 10.45
C MET A 100 1.77 -8.90 9.72
N GLU A 101 1.20 -7.97 10.49
CA GLU A 101 0.38 -6.88 9.98
C GLU A 101 1.23 -5.84 9.23
N VAL A 102 0.70 -5.37 8.10
CA VAL A 102 1.41 -4.52 7.14
C VAL A 102 1.21 -3.03 7.48
N PRO A 103 2.29 -2.27 7.81
CA PRO A 103 2.20 -0.83 7.96
C PRO A 103 2.15 -0.11 6.61
N CYS A 104 1.74 1.15 6.62
CA CYS A 104 1.79 2.02 5.45
C CYS A 104 2.06 3.48 5.85
N ALA A 105 2.55 4.25 4.89
CA ALA A 105 2.73 5.69 5.05
C ALA A 105 2.20 6.43 3.81
N LEU A 106 1.36 7.45 4.03
CA LEU A 106 0.97 8.36 2.95
C LEU A 106 2.01 9.47 2.84
N CYS A 107 2.61 9.57 1.66
CA CYS A 107 3.71 10.48 1.36
C CYS A 107 3.31 11.56 0.38
N LEU A 108 3.82 12.77 0.61
CA LEU A 108 3.71 13.90 -0.30
C LEU A 108 5.10 14.24 -0.84
N SER A 109 5.31 14.08 -2.15
CA SER A 109 6.58 14.33 -2.84
C SER A 109 6.45 15.45 -3.86
N ARG A 110 7.51 16.25 -4.05
CA ARG A 110 7.57 17.27 -5.11
C ARG A 110 7.61 16.59 -6.48
N GLY A 111 6.59 16.81 -7.29
CA GLY A 111 6.45 16.16 -8.59
C GLY A 111 5.10 16.43 -9.24
N LYS A 112 4.93 15.94 -10.47
CA LYS A 112 3.69 16.11 -11.24
C LYS A 112 2.87 14.81 -11.36
N THR A 113 3.52 13.66 -11.33
CA THR A 113 2.86 12.35 -11.39
C THR A 113 3.70 11.26 -10.72
N THR A 114 3.06 10.17 -10.35
CA THR A 114 3.70 8.92 -9.89
C THR A 114 3.25 7.77 -10.76
N ILE A 115 4.17 6.86 -11.09
CA ILE A 115 3.87 5.63 -11.83
C ILE A 115 4.61 4.46 -11.21
N MET A 116 4.02 3.28 -11.30
CA MET A 116 4.71 2.03 -11.04
C MET A 116 5.27 1.49 -12.36
N ILE A 117 6.55 1.14 -12.38
CA ILE A 117 7.19 0.48 -13.52
C ILE A 117 7.49 -0.97 -13.09
N PRO A 118 6.56 -1.92 -13.29
CA PRO A 118 6.78 -3.31 -12.90
C PRO A 118 7.96 -3.91 -13.68
N ALA A 119 8.59 -4.93 -13.10
CA ALA A 119 9.79 -5.60 -13.64
C ALA A 119 11.05 -4.71 -13.75
N ARG A 120 11.14 -3.60 -13.00
CA ARG A 120 12.37 -2.80 -12.86
C ARG A 120 12.63 -2.40 -11.41
N THR A 121 13.90 -2.35 -11.02
CA THR A 121 14.36 -1.89 -9.69
C THR A 121 14.92 -0.46 -9.70
N SER A 122 14.88 0.19 -10.87
CA SER A 122 15.36 1.55 -11.10
C SER A 122 14.44 2.31 -12.06
N CYS A 123 14.44 3.62 -11.94
CA CYS A 123 13.65 4.50 -12.80
C CYS A 123 14.33 4.73 -14.16
N TYR A 124 13.56 5.21 -15.14
CA TYR A 124 14.16 5.81 -16.34
C TYR A 124 14.81 7.16 -16.01
N SER A 125 15.67 7.65 -16.90
CA SER A 125 16.29 8.97 -16.74
C SER A 125 15.21 10.05 -16.54
N GLY A 126 15.46 10.97 -15.60
CA GLY A 126 14.53 12.06 -15.25
C GLY A 126 13.41 11.69 -14.26
N TRP A 127 13.33 10.44 -13.81
CA TRP A 127 12.37 9.99 -12.81
C TRP A 127 13.04 9.76 -11.44
N THR A 128 12.33 10.12 -10.38
CA THR A 128 12.75 9.89 -8.99
C THR A 128 12.18 8.57 -8.49
N LEU A 129 13.00 7.79 -7.77
CA LEU A 129 12.60 6.52 -7.20
C LEU A 129 11.81 6.73 -5.90
N GLU A 130 10.50 6.48 -5.95
CA GLU A 130 9.62 6.58 -4.78
C GLU A 130 9.39 5.21 -4.09
N CYS A 131 9.44 4.11 -4.85
CA CYS A 131 9.38 2.75 -4.30
C CYS A 131 10.35 1.83 -5.05
N ARG A 132 11.10 1.03 -4.28
CA ARG A 132 11.88 -0.12 -4.76
C ARG A 132 11.52 -1.31 -3.89
N GLY A 133 11.06 -2.39 -4.50
CA GLY A 133 10.81 -3.65 -3.81
C GLY A 133 10.00 -4.63 -4.65
N TYR A 134 9.13 -5.40 -4.01
CA TYR A 134 8.43 -6.52 -4.64
C TYR A 134 7.01 -6.14 -5.05
N LEU A 135 6.55 -6.72 -6.16
CA LEU A 135 5.16 -6.62 -6.57
C LEU A 135 4.34 -7.59 -5.71
N MET A 136 3.29 -7.08 -5.06
CA MET A 136 2.40 -7.88 -4.21
C MET A 136 0.92 -7.62 -4.54
N SER A 137 0.08 -8.62 -4.31
CA SER A 137 -1.38 -8.56 -4.47
C SER A 137 -2.06 -9.69 -3.66
N SER A 138 -3.35 -9.94 -3.86
CA SER A 138 -4.03 -11.14 -3.36
C SER A 138 -3.54 -12.41 -4.06
N GLU A 139 -3.80 -13.55 -3.45
CA GLU A 139 -3.53 -14.86 -4.09
C GLU A 139 -4.44 -15.06 -5.32
N ALA A 140 -4.00 -15.89 -6.26
CA ALA A 140 -4.64 -16.07 -7.57
C ALA A 140 -6.08 -16.62 -7.51
N SER A 141 -6.46 -17.35 -6.46
CA SER A 141 -7.82 -17.86 -6.24
C SER A 141 -8.70 -16.95 -5.39
N GLN A 142 -8.14 -15.88 -4.81
CA GLN A 142 -8.86 -14.90 -4.00
C GLN A 142 -9.48 -13.79 -4.87
N PRO A 143 -10.46 -13.03 -4.34
CA PRO A 143 -10.95 -11.83 -5.00
C PRO A 143 -9.81 -10.86 -5.29
N GLY A 144 -9.72 -10.45 -6.55
CA GLY A 144 -8.58 -9.70 -7.05
C GLY A 144 -8.37 -8.37 -6.32
N LYS A 145 -7.09 -8.07 -6.05
CA LYS A 145 -6.64 -6.78 -5.53
C LYS A 145 -5.72 -6.07 -6.53
N ASN A 146 -5.59 -4.75 -6.36
CA ASN A 146 -4.58 -3.97 -7.08
C ASN A 146 -3.17 -4.48 -6.78
N TYR A 147 -2.33 -4.50 -7.81
CA TYR A 147 -0.89 -4.71 -7.62
C TYR A 147 -0.26 -3.50 -6.92
N VAL A 148 0.54 -3.76 -5.89
CA VAL A 148 1.27 -2.73 -5.14
C VAL A 148 2.78 -3.00 -5.15
N CYS A 149 3.57 -1.93 -4.99
CA CYS A 149 5.00 -2.03 -4.70
C CYS A 149 5.18 -2.07 -3.19
N MET A 150 5.55 -3.24 -2.66
CA MET A 150 5.95 -3.41 -1.26
C MET A 150 7.42 -3.02 -1.13
N ASP A 151 7.76 -2.11 -0.21
CA ASP A 151 9.13 -1.64 -0.04
C ASP A 151 10.09 -2.79 0.30
N ILE A 152 11.29 -2.80 -0.30
CA ILE A 152 12.27 -3.87 -0.09
C ILE A 152 12.72 -4.02 1.37
N ASN A 153 12.63 -2.95 2.17
CA ASN A 153 12.91 -3.00 3.60
C ASN A 153 11.61 -2.89 4.39
N ALA A 154 10.63 -3.71 4.01
CA ALA A 154 9.34 -3.79 4.67
C ALA A 154 9.50 -4.03 6.18
N GLU A 155 8.58 -3.45 6.93
CA GLU A 155 8.46 -3.47 8.39
C GLU A 155 7.14 -4.14 8.76
N ALA A 156 7.00 -4.55 10.02
CA ALA A 156 5.72 -4.96 10.59
C ALA A 156 5.18 -3.86 11.52
N LEU A 157 3.88 -3.90 11.79
CA LEU A 157 3.31 -3.18 12.93
C LEU A 157 3.78 -3.81 14.24
N ASP A 158 3.90 -2.96 15.26
CA ASP A 158 4.25 -3.41 16.60
C ASP A 158 3.05 -4.16 17.21
N ALA A 159 3.30 -5.22 17.99
CA ALA A 159 2.26 -6.07 18.59
C ALA A 159 1.31 -6.75 17.58
N SER A 160 1.83 -7.13 16.41
CA SER A 160 1.09 -7.91 15.42
C SER A 160 0.45 -9.18 16.02
N HIS A 161 -0.78 -9.46 15.62
CA HIS A 161 -1.62 -10.49 16.23
C HIS A 161 -1.36 -11.93 15.73
N GLY A 162 -0.37 -12.13 14.85
CA GLY A 162 -0.14 -13.40 14.16
C GLY A 162 -1.20 -13.64 13.09
N ASN A 163 -1.29 -14.88 12.60
CA ASN A 163 -2.16 -15.21 11.45
C ASN A 163 -3.65 -15.06 11.78
N LEU A 164 -4.28 -14.04 11.22
CA LEU A 164 -5.71 -13.76 11.31
C LEU A 164 -6.46 -14.10 10.01
N ASP A 165 -5.74 -14.45 8.95
CA ASP A 165 -6.27 -14.69 7.60
C ASP A 165 -7.28 -13.60 7.19
N GLN A 166 -6.87 -12.33 7.26
CA GLN A 166 -7.74 -11.19 6.95
C GLN A 166 -7.59 -10.72 5.50
N ALA A 167 -7.11 -9.50 5.27
CA ALA A 167 -6.66 -9.09 3.95
C ALA A 167 -5.20 -9.52 3.78
N LEU A 168 -4.83 -10.09 2.64
CA LEU A 168 -3.50 -10.71 2.50
C LEU A 168 -2.69 -10.07 1.38
N PHE A 169 -1.39 -9.96 1.60
CA PHE A 169 -0.40 -9.60 0.59
C PHE A 169 0.48 -10.82 0.27
N TYR A 170 0.35 -11.32 -0.95
CA TYR A 170 1.19 -12.37 -1.54
C TYR A 170 2.18 -11.76 -2.53
N LEU A 171 3.34 -12.39 -2.66
CA LEU A 171 4.27 -12.09 -3.74
C LEU A 171 3.66 -12.45 -5.10
N VAL A 172 3.87 -11.60 -6.09
CA VAL A 172 3.41 -11.87 -7.46
C VAL A 172 4.42 -12.72 -8.22
N GLU A 173 3.92 -13.80 -8.81
CA GLU A 173 4.69 -14.71 -9.66
C GLU A 173 4.40 -14.43 -11.14
N GLY A 174 5.45 -14.29 -11.95
CA GLY A 174 5.34 -14.28 -13.41
C GLY A 174 5.25 -15.70 -13.95
N ARG A 175 4.32 -15.98 -14.86
CA ARG A 175 4.18 -17.30 -15.51
C ARG A 175 4.36 -17.24 -17.02
N CYS A 176 5.13 -18.18 -17.55
CA CYS A 176 5.37 -18.29 -18.99
C CYS A 176 4.12 -18.75 -19.73
N SER A 177 3.66 -17.90 -20.66
CA SER A 177 2.53 -18.16 -21.56
C SER A 177 2.53 -17.03 -22.60
N ALA A 178 1.52 -16.16 -22.63
CA ALA A 178 1.56 -14.89 -23.36
C ALA A 178 2.63 -13.91 -22.81
N LEU A 179 3.05 -14.09 -21.55
CA LEU A 179 4.20 -13.39 -20.98
C LEU A 179 5.50 -14.01 -21.51
N LYS A 180 6.36 -13.19 -22.11
CA LYS A 180 7.63 -13.64 -22.72
C LYS A 180 8.62 -14.13 -21.65
N CYS A 181 9.20 -15.30 -21.88
CA CYS A 181 10.24 -15.88 -21.05
C CYS A 181 11.43 -16.32 -21.92
N PRO A 182 12.58 -15.61 -21.89
CA PRO A 182 12.84 -14.30 -21.26
C PRO A 182 12.04 -13.13 -21.90
N PRO A 183 11.96 -11.93 -21.27
CA PRO A 183 12.75 -11.44 -20.13
C PRO A 183 12.03 -11.36 -18.78
N TYR A 184 10.78 -11.84 -18.66
CA TYR A 184 9.97 -11.60 -17.46
C TYR A 184 9.95 -12.74 -16.45
N VAL A 185 10.35 -13.94 -16.87
CA VAL A 185 10.58 -15.09 -16.00
C VAL A 185 11.93 -15.68 -16.37
N HIS A 186 12.69 -16.07 -15.35
CA HIS A 186 14.02 -16.64 -15.45
C HIS A 186 14.03 -18.05 -14.88
#